data_AF-H0AEQ0-F1
#
_entry.id   AF-H0AEQ0-F1
#
_cell.length_a   1.000
_cell.length_b   1.000
_cell.length_c   1.000
_cell.angle_alpha   90.00
_cell.angle_beta   90.00
_cell.angle_gamma   90.00
#
_symmetry.space_group_name_H-M   'P 1'
#
loop_
_entity.id
_entity.type
_entity.pdbx_description
1 polymer ?
#
loop_
_entity_poly.entity_id
_entity_poly.type
_entity_poly.pdbx_seq_one_letter_code
_entity_poly.pdbx_strand_id
1 'polypeptide(L)'
;MTRPEKVEKEAQDTIGRYFGKNTSKHTGRPDVILVEIIKDNEEREYFITEVKNSTNENTIRRGIKEALEYLAFLRDLDEERFVYSDEDPFGGDKAGLLVVQDFEDDKNTQDYKKQKGPIRIVEASKLEKNIEDIIADKINR
;
A
#
# COMPACT_ATOMS: atom_id res chain seq x y z
N MET A 1 -16.16 6.60 25.69
CA MET A 1 -15.72 6.11 24.37
C MET A 1 -14.85 7.16 23.69
N THR A 2 -13.58 6.84 23.49
CA THR A 2 -12.60 7.61 22.71
C THR A 2 -12.96 7.58 21.21
N ARG A 3 -12.34 8.45 20.41
CA ARG A 3 -12.55 8.46 18.95
C ARG A 3 -12.18 7.12 18.28
N PRO A 4 -11.04 6.49 18.60
CA PRO A 4 -10.72 5.14 18.12
C PRO A 4 -11.79 4.12 18.49
N GLU A 5 -12.33 4.15 19.70
CA GLU A 5 -13.35 3.19 20.14
C GLU A 5 -14.69 3.36 19.40
N LYS A 6 -15.04 4.58 18.98
CA LYS A 6 -16.25 4.86 18.18
C LYS A 6 -16.07 4.43 16.72
N VAL A 7 -14.92 4.72 16.13
CA VAL A 7 -14.53 4.29 14.77
C VAL A 7 -14.52 2.79 14.69
N GLU A 8 -13.94 2.18 15.73
CA GLU A 8 -14.01 0.76 15.93
C GLU A 8 -15.51 0.43 15.96
N LYS A 9 -16.28 0.72 17.00
CA LYS A 9 -17.71 0.29 17.12
C LYS A 9 -18.51 0.19 15.81
N GLU A 10 -18.59 1.28 15.04
CA GLU A 10 -19.36 1.36 13.80
C GLU A 10 -18.97 0.31 12.74
N ALA A 11 -17.71 -0.09 12.68
CA ALA A 11 -17.23 -1.07 11.71
C ALA A 11 -17.62 -2.51 12.01
N GLN A 12 -17.76 -2.89 13.29
CA GLN A 12 -18.28 -4.22 13.66
C GLN A 12 -19.70 -4.29 13.20
N ASP A 13 -20.44 -3.24 13.53
CA ASP A 13 -21.87 -3.17 13.30
C ASP A 13 -22.16 -3.18 11.80
N THR A 14 -21.26 -2.61 10.98
CA THR A 14 -21.34 -2.63 9.52
C THR A 14 -20.99 -4.00 8.92
N ILE A 15 -19.87 -4.61 9.31
CA ILE A 15 -19.46 -5.94 8.80
C ILE A 15 -20.47 -7.02 9.24
N GLY A 16 -20.98 -6.91 10.47
CA GLY A 16 -21.94 -7.88 11.03
C GLY A 16 -23.29 -7.85 10.31
N ARG A 17 -23.79 -6.66 9.95
CA ARG A 17 -24.99 -6.51 9.10
C ARG A 17 -24.80 -7.11 7.71
N TYR A 18 -23.60 -7.02 7.13
CA TYR A 18 -23.31 -7.50 5.79
C TYR A 18 -23.18 -9.02 5.70
N PHE A 19 -22.51 -9.67 6.67
CA PHE A 19 -22.27 -11.13 6.64
C PHE A 19 -23.26 -11.96 7.47
N GLY A 20 -24.20 -11.32 8.21
CA GLY A 20 -25.23 -12.01 9.00
C GLY A 20 -24.70 -12.80 10.20
N LYS A 21 -23.55 -12.41 10.75
CA LYS A 21 -22.85 -13.07 11.87
C LYS A 21 -22.19 -12.02 12.77
N ASN A 22 -21.89 -12.37 14.02
CA ASN A 22 -21.00 -11.55 14.86
C ASN A 22 -19.59 -11.60 14.26
N THR A 23 -19.23 -10.56 13.50
CA THR A 23 -17.90 -10.43 12.92
C THR A 23 -17.03 -9.61 13.88
N SER A 24 -15.91 -10.17 14.30
CA SER A 24 -14.86 -9.37 14.94
C SER A 24 -14.39 -8.29 13.96
N LYS A 25 -14.26 -7.09 14.49
CA LYS A 25 -14.01 -5.89 13.72
C LYS A 25 -12.56 -5.77 13.29
N HIS A 26 -12.32 -5.17 12.14
CA HIS A 26 -11.06 -4.48 11.88
C HIS A 26 -11.39 -3.12 11.25
N THR A 27 -11.37 -2.04 12.05
CA THR A 27 -11.21 -0.67 11.52
C THR A 27 -10.09 0.07 12.23
N GLY A 28 -9.41 1.02 11.60
CA GLY A 28 -9.55 1.49 10.23
C GLY A 28 -8.92 0.54 9.24
N ARG A 29 -9.28 0.65 7.96
CA ARG A 29 -8.42 0.06 6.93
C ARG A 29 -7.33 1.08 6.62
N PRO A 30 -6.07 0.87 7.06
CA PRO A 30 -5.01 1.07 6.10
C PRO A 30 -5.25 0.01 5.02
N ASP A 31 -5.54 0.41 3.78
CA ASP A 31 -5.28 -0.47 2.63
C ASP A 31 -3.76 -0.57 2.35
N VAL A 32 -2.96 -0.12 3.35
CA VAL A 32 -1.52 -0.14 3.45
C VAL A 32 -1.03 -1.25 4.35
N ILE A 33 -0.41 -2.25 3.72
CA ILE A 33 0.61 -3.08 4.36
C ILE A 33 1.91 -2.28 4.26
N LEU A 34 2.40 -1.83 5.41
CA LEU A 34 3.76 -1.33 5.57
C LEU A 34 4.62 -2.52 5.99
N VAL A 35 5.50 -2.98 5.12
CA VAL A 35 6.53 -3.97 5.50
C VAL A 35 7.79 -3.20 5.82
N GLU A 36 8.22 -3.27 7.08
CA GLU A 36 9.57 -2.88 7.47
C GLU A 36 10.51 -4.04 7.11
N ILE A 37 11.51 -3.74 6.28
CA ILE A 37 12.58 -4.64 5.90
C ILE A 37 13.82 -4.15 6.63
N ILE A 38 14.24 -4.90 7.64
CA ILE A 38 15.49 -4.64 8.37
C ILE A 38 16.61 -5.37 7.62
N LYS A 39 17.54 -4.62 7.05
CA LYS A 39 18.73 -5.18 6.40
C LYS A 39 19.81 -5.54 7.42
N ASP A 40 20.80 -6.32 7.00
CA ASP A 40 21.91 -6.79 7.85
C ASP A 40 22.75 -5.65 8.47
N ASN A 41 22.65 -4.43 7.91
CA ASN A 41 23.29 -3.20 8.38
C ASN A 41 22.38 -2.33 9.28
N GLU A 42 21.26 -2.88 9.78
CA GLU A 42 20.22 -2.16 10.56
C GLU A 42 19.49 -1.05 9.78
N GLU A 43 19.64 -1.00 8.45
CA GLU A 43 18.91 -0.08 7.59
C GLU A 43 17.45 -0.52 7.47
N ARG A 44 16.52 0.41 7.74
CA ARG A 44 15.07 0.20 7.65
C ARG A 44 14.59 0.61 6.26
N GLU A 45 14.20 -0.35 5.43
CA GLU A 45 13.48 -0.09 4.17
C GLU A 45 11.98 -0.34 4.37
N TYR A 46 11.14 0.48 3.77
CA TYR A 46 9.70 0.33 3.88
C TYR A 46 9.06 0.06 2.53
N PHE A 47 8.15 -0.91 2.50
CA PHE A 47 7.32 -1.20 1.35
C PHE A 47 5.85 -0.94 1.68
N ILE A 48 5.23 -0.05 0.91
CA ILE A 48 3.85 0.38 1.10
C ILE A 48 2.99 -0.18 -0.02
N THR A 49 1.99 -1.00 0.30
CA THR A 49 0.94 -1.31 -0.68
C THR A 49 -0.24 -0.35 -0.52
N GLU A 50 -1.04 -0.15 -1.55
CA GLU A 50 -2.33 0.56 -1.51
C GLU A 50 -3.30 -0.21 -2.41
N VAL A 51 -4.56 -0.36 -2.05
CA VAL A 51 -5.52 -1.15 -2.83
C VAL A 51 -6.70 -0.30 -3.28
N LYS A 52 -6.92 -0.20 -4.60
CA LYS A 52 -8.06 0.49 -5.20
C LYS A 52 -8.89 -0.47 -6.05
N ASN A 53 -10.09 -0.81 -5.60
CA ASN A 53 -11.05 -1.54 -6.44
C ASN A 53 -11.70 -0.60 -7.49
N SER A 54 -10.90 -0.09 -8.42
CA SER A 54 -11.34 0.79 -9.50
C SER A 54 -10.34 0.82 -10.65
N THR A 55 -10.86 0.85 -11.88
CA THR A 55 -10.10 1.13 -13.11
C THR A 55 -10.15 2.60 -13.52
N ASN A 56 -10.78 3.46 -12.71
CA ASN A 56 -10.92 4.88 -12.98
C ASN A 56 -9.58 5.60 -12.78
N GLU A 57 -9.11 6.31 -13.81
CA GLU A 57 -7.81 6.99 -13.79
C GLU A 57 -7.66 7.99 -12.63
N ASN A 58 -8.71 8.74 -12.28
CA ASN A 58 -8.65 9.66 -11.15
C ASN A 58 -8.53 8.93 -9.81
N THR A 59 -9.19 7.78 -9.67
CA THR A 59 -9.05 6.93 -8.47
C THR A 59 -7.64 6.35 -8.35
N ILE A 60 -7.07 5.89 -9.47
CA ILE A 60 -5.70 5.38 -9.53
C ILE A 60 -4.70 6.49 -9.20
N ARG A 61 -4.83 7.66 -9.83
CA ARG A 61 -3.99 8.83 -9.55
C ARG A 61 -4.04 9.25 -8.08
N ARG A 62 -5.23 9.18 -7.46
CA ARG A 62 -5.39 9.44 -6.04
C ARG A 62 -4.66 8.38 -5.19
N GLY A 63 -4.79 7.10 -5.53
CA GLY A 63 -4.06 6.03 -4.83
C GLY A 63 -2.54 6.16 -4.93
N ILE A 64 -2.01 6.58 -6.09
CA ILE A 64 -0.58 6.90 -6.25
C ILE A 64 -0.18 8.04 -5.32
N LYS A 65 -0.98 9.11 -5.28
CA LYS A 65 -0.72 10.26 -4.42
C LYS A 65 -0.71 9.87 -2.94
N GLU A 66 -1.69 9.10 -2.50
CA GLU A 66 -1.81 8.61 -1.11
C GLU A 66 -0.57 7.77 -0.73
N ALA A 67 -0.17 6.83 -1.58
CA ALA A 67 1.04 6.01 -1.34
C ALA A 67 2.33 6.85 -1.25
N LEU A 68 2.47 7.87 -2.10
CA LEU A 68 3.60 8.80 -2.04
C LEU A 68 3.60 9.67 -0.79
N GLU A 69 2.42 10.14 -0.35
CA GLU A 69 2.28 10.89 0.90
C GLU A 69 2.68 10.03 2.11
N TYR A 70 2.33 8.73 2.10
CA TYR A 70 2.79 7.83 3.16
C TYR A 70 4.30 7.67 3.20
N LEU A 71 4.96 7.51 2.03
CA LEU A 71 6.42 7.43 1.96
C LEU A 71 7.08 8.74 2.43
N ALA A 72 6.64 9.89 1.91
CA ALA A 72 7.23 11.19 2.19
C ALA A 72 7.08 11.63 3.65
N PHE A 73 6.03 11.20 4.33
CA PHE A 73 5.78 11.57 5.71
C PHE A 73 6.01 10.43 6.70
N LEU A 74 6.63 9.32 6.25
CA LEU A 74 6.99 8.22 7.12
C LEU A 74 8.03 8.69 8.14
N ARG A 75 7.77 8.41 9.42
CA ARG A 75 8.62 8.86 10.53
C ARG A 75 9.19 7.68 11.29
N ASP A 76 10.46 7.82 11.65
CA ASP A 76 11.06 7.03 12.70
C ASP A 76 10.51 7.53 14.04
N LEU A 77 9.83 6.66 14.79
CA LEU A 77 9.23 7.01 16.06
C LEU A 77 10.26 7.12 17.19
N ASP A 78 11.43 6.49 17.03
CA ASP A 78 12.51 6.52 18.02
C ASP A 78 13.36 7.79 17.87
N GLU A 79 13.55 8.26 16.62
CA GLU A 79 14.45 9.36 16.29
C GLU A 79 13.73 10.68 15.94
N GLU A 80 12.40 10.71 16.01
CA GLU A 80 11.52 11.86 15.70
C GLU A 80 11.74 12.51 14.32
N ARG A 81 12.40 11.80 13.39
CA ARG A 81 12.75 12.28 12.04
C ARG A 81 11.98 11.54 10.94
N PHE A 82 11.99 12.09 9.73
CA PHE A 82 11.52 11.35 8.56
C PHE A 82 12.47 10.20 8.24
N VAL A 83 11.91 9.07 7.81
CA VAL A 83 12.69 7.90 7.39
C VAL A 83 13.52 8.22 6.14
N TYR A 84 12.91 8.92 5.19
CA TYR A 84 13.55 9.31 3.93
C TYR A 84 13.96 10.78 3.96
N SER A 85 15.05 11.12 3.28
CA SER A 85 15.56 12.50 3.23
C SER A 85 14.78 13.37 2.24
N ASP A 86 14.95 14.68 2.33
CA ASP A 86 14.33 15.61 1.37
C ASP A 86 14.86 15.44 -0.06
N GLU A 87 16.06 14.88 -0.23
CA GLU A 87 16.65 14.58 -1.55
C GLU A 87 16.06 13.32 -2.20
N ASP A 88 15.60 12.36 -1.40
CA ASP A 88 14.92 11.14 -1.86
C ASP A 88 13.70 10.81 -0.98
N PRO A 89 12.64 11.64 -1.00
CA PRO A 89 11.54 11.55 -0.04
C PRO A 89 10.65 10.31 -0.24
N PHE A 90 10.93 9.49 -1.25
CA PHE A 90 10.12 8.33 -1.58
C PHE A 90 10.85 7.00 -1.37
N GLY A 91 12.09 7.01 -0.90
CA GLY A 91 12.86 5.77 -0.71
C GLY A 91 13.24 5.09 -2.03
N GLY A 92 13.46 5.88 -3.08
CA GLY A 92 13.91 5.40 -4.38
C GLY A 92 12.85 4.68 -5.22
N ASP A 93 13.33 3.87 -6.16
CA ASP A 93 12.47 3.13 -7.08
C ASP A 93 11.73 1.98 -6.38
N LYS A 94 10.48 1.71 -6.78
CA LYS A 94 9.65 0.58 -6.30
C LYS A 94 9.33 0.60 -4.79
N ALA A 95 9.45 1.72 -4.09
CA ALA A 95 9.10 1.84 -2.67
C ALA A 95 7.64 1.51 -2.31
N GLY A 96 6.71 1.52 -3.29
CA GLY A 96 5.34 1.10 -3.05
C GLY A 96 4.67 0.36 -4.21
N LEU A 97 3.52 -0.26 -3.90
CA LEU A 97 2.69 -1.05 -4.81
C LEU A 97 1.23 -0.60 -4.72
N LEU A 98 0.65 -0.20 -5.84
CA LEU A 98 -0.77 0.06 -5.97
C LEU A 98 -1.44 -1.15 -6.64
N VAL A 99 -2.28 -1.86 -5.91
CA VAL A 99 -3.13 -2.93 -6.44
C VAL A 99 -4.44 -2.33 -6.94
N VAL A 100 -4.77 -2.54 -8.22
CA VAL A 100 -5.99 -1.98 -8.84
C VAL A 100 -6.94 -3.07 -9.32
N GLN A 101 -8.20 -2.72 -9.57
CA GLN A 101 -9.14 -3.61 -10.25
C GLN A 101 -8.61 -3.95 -11.65
N ASP A 102 -8.91 -5.17 -12.12
CA ASP A 102 -8.61 -5.61 -13.47
C ASP A 102 -9.32 -4.75 -14.52
N PHE A 103 -8.59 -4.37 -15.58
CA PHE A 103 -9.17 -3.67 -16.72
C PHE A 103 -9.89 -4.67 -17.64
N GLU A 104 -11.14 -4.38 -18.02
CA GLU A 104 -11.96 -5.25 -18.88
C GLU A 104 -11.45 -5.33 -20.34
N ASP A 105 -10.70 -4.30 -20.77
CA ASP A 105 -10.10 -4.22 -22.11
C ASP A 105 -8.59 -4.08 -22.00
N ASP A 106 -7.90 -4.47 -23.09
CA ASP A 106 -6.46 -4.33 -23.35
C ASP A 106 -6.07 -2.83 -23.48
N LYS A 107 -6.41 -2.03 -22.47
CA LYS A 107 -5.83 -0.72 -22.26
C LYS A 107 -4.32 -0.93 -22.28
N ASN A 108 -3.60 -0.04 -22.96
CA ASN A 108 -2.13 0.01 -23.01
C ASN A 108 -1.55 0.24 -21.59
N THR A 109 -1.73 -0.73 -20.71
CA THR A 109 -1.14 -0.81 -19.39
C THR A 109 0.27 -1.34 -19.55
N GLN A 110 1.16 -0.89 -18.69
CA GLN A 110 2.55 -1.31 -18.74
C GLN A 110 2.75 -2.48 -17.78
N ASP A 111 3.44 -3.53 -18.24
CA ASP A 111 3.84 -4.65 -17.38
C ASP A 111 4.59 -4.18 -16.13
N TYR A 112 4.34 -4.80 -14.98
CA TYR A 112 4.98 -4.49 -13.70
C TYR A 112 6.51 -4.29 -13.82
N LYS A 113 7.20 -5.22 -14.48
CA LYS A 113 8.66 -5.22 -14.65
C LYS A 113 9.18 -4.06 -15.53
N LYS A 114 8.32 -3.45 -16.35
CA LYS A 114 8.68 -2.34 -17.26
C LYS A 114 8.39 -0.96 -16.66
N GLN A 115 7.60 -0.89 -15.59
CA GLN A 115 7.25 0.37 -14.92
C GLN A 115 8.46 0.99 -14.21
N LYS A 116 8.47 2.32 -14.08
CA LYS A 116 9.53 3.12 -13.44
C LYS A 116 8.96 4.03 -12.35
N GLY A 117 9.80 4.46 -11.39
CA GLY A 117 9.42 5.35 -10.30
C GLY A 117 9.22 4.65 -8.94
N PRO A 118 8.79 5.39 -7.91
CA PRO A 118 8.60 4.86 -6.55
C PRO A 118 7.39 3.93 -6.42
N ILE A 119 6.28 4.19 -7.12
CA ILE A 119 5.07 3.36 -7.05
C ILE A 119 4.98 2.46 -8.29
N ARG A 120 4.74 1.15 -8.09
CA ARG A 120 4.39 0.19 -9.14
C ARG A 120 2.90 -0.12 -9.07
N ILE A 121 2.26 -0.41 -10.18
CA ILE A 121 0.82 -0.72 -10.26
C ILE A 121 0.65 -2.16 -10.74
N VAL A 122 -0.18 -2.94 -10.05
CA VAL A 122 -0.53 -4.32 -10.44
C VAL A 122 -2.05 -4.49 -10.41
N GLU A 123 -2.61 -5.15 -11.41
CA GLU A 123 -4.02 -5.52 -11.38
C GLU A 123 -4.24 -6.70 -10.43
N ALA A 124 -5.40 -6.76 -9.77
CA ALA A 124 -5.70 -7.72 -8.72
C ALA A 124 -5.53 -9.17 -9.20
N SER A 125 -6.01 -9.53 -10.40
CA SER A 125 -5.84 -10.87 -10.99
C SER A 125 -4.38 -11.21 -11.34
N LYS A 126 -3.53 -10.19 -11.48
CA LYS A 126 -2.10 -10.35 -11.78
C LYS A 126 -1.27 -10.44 -10.51
N LEU A 127 -1.82 -10.11 -9.34
CA LEU A 127 -1.06 -10.09 -8.08
C LEU A 127 -0.47 -11.46 -7.74
N GLU A 128 -1.28 -12.52 -7.76
CA GLU A 128 -0.83 -13.88 -7.41
C GLU A 128 0.35 -14.34 -8.29
N LYS A 129 0.31 -14.00 -9.59
CA LYS A 129 1.36 -14.36 -10.55
C LYS A 129 2.65 -13.55 -10.39
N ASN A 130 2.57 -12.38 -9.75
CA ASN A 130 3.70 -11.46 -9.63
C ASN A 130 4.19 -11.31 -8.18
N ILE A 131 3.51 -11.87 -7.18
CA ILE A 131 3.81 -11.59 -5.77
C ILE A 131 5.20 -12.09 -5.36
N GLU A 132 5.63 -13.25 -5.85
CA GLU A 132 6.97 -13.77 -5.62
C GLU A 132 8.04 -12.85 -6.22
N ASP A 133 7.83 -12.41 -7.47
CA ASP A 133 8.72 -11.47 -8.15
C ASP A 133 8.77 -10.11 -7.43
N ILE A 134 7.61 -9.60 -6.98
CA ILE A 134 7.49 -8.33 -6.24
C ILE A 134 8.27 -8.41 -4.93
N ILE A 135 8.15 -9.52 -4.19
CA ILE A 135 8.83 -9.73 -2.92
C ILE A 135 10.34 -9.95 -3.16
N ALA A 136 10.71 -10.76 -4.15
CA ALA A 136 12.10 -11.02 -4.49
C ALA A 136 12.84 -9.75 -4.95
N ASP A 137 12.17 -8.91 -5.74
CA ASP A 137 12.69 -7.59 -6.17
C ASP A 137 12.94 -6.66 -4.97
N LYS A 138 12.20 -6.85 -3.87
CA LYS A 138 12.31 -6.06 -2.65
C LYS A 138 13.38 -6.56 -1.70
N ILE A 139 13.51 -7.87 -1.55
CA ILE A 139 14.46 -8.49 -0.61
C ILE A 139 15.90 -8.47 -1.16
N ASN A 140 16.09 -8.67 -2.47
CA ASN A 140 17.43 -8.83 -3.06
C ASN A 140 18.11 -7.50 -3.45
N ARG A 141 17.76 -6.39 -2.79
CA ARG A 141 18.18 -5.03 -3.15
C ARG A 141 19.11 -4.39 -2.14
#